data_AF-A0A8K0KPC8-F1
#
_entry.id   AF-A0A8K0KPC8-F1
#
_cell.length_a   1.000
_cell.length_b   1.000
_cell.length_c   1.000
_cell.angle_alpha   90.00
_cell.angle_beta   90.00
_cell.angle_gamma   90.00
#
_symmetry.space_group_name_H-M   'P 1'
#
loop_
_entity.id
_entity.type
_entity.pdbx_description
1 polymer ?
#
loop_
_entity_poly.entity_id
_entity_poly.type
_entity_poly.pdbx_seq_one_letter_code
_entity_poly.pdbx_strand_id
1 'polypeptide(L)'
;MRYDQKRLIIIEILVKNSSCKSCEYWEDKSMKNGRQNMTNCTANHTGSVGKMEMDAIIEMFSRSKECYSIMYVNYIVDSKMYKGVLYVKPYGDGFAINKR
;
A
#
# COMPACT_ATOMS: atom_id res chain seq x y z
N MET A 1 -13.83 25.08 -26.93
CA MET A 1 -13.61 23.78 -26.26
C MET A 1 -13.11 24.04 -24.86
N ARG A 2 -13.89 23.72 -23.82
CA ARG A 2 -13.43 23.81 -22.42
C ARG A 2 -12.69 22.51 -22.11
N TYR A 3 -11.39 22.61 -21.84
CA TYR A 3 -10.66 21.52 -21.20
C TYR A 3 -11.25 21.37 -19.79
N ASP A 4 -11.96 20.28 -19.57
CA ASP A 4 -12.50 19.95 -18.26
C ASP A 4 -11.31 19.57 -17.36
N GLN A 5 -10.87 20.52 -16.53
CA GLN A 5 -9.71 20.37 -15.66
C GLN A 5 -10.05 19.36 -14.56
N LYS A 6 -9.75 18.08 -14.82
CA LYS A 6 -9.92 17.00 -13.82
C LYS A 6 -9.03 17.32 -12.62
N ARG A 7 -9.65 17.71 -11.50
CA ARG A 7 -8.96 17.88 -10.21
C ARG A 7 -8.70 16.51 -9.61
N LEU A 8 -7.42 16.22 -9.33
CA LEU A 8 -7.01 15.06 -8.55
C LEU A 8 -6.92 15.51 -7.09
N ILE A 9 -7.65 14.82 -6.20
CA ILE A 9 -7.57 15.04 -4.76
C ILE A 9 -6.82 13.84 -4.17
N ILE A 10 -5.68 14.11 -3.54
CA ILE A 10 -4.93 13.12 -2.77
C ILE A 10 -5.49 13.16 -1.35
N ILE A 11 -6.03 12.03 -0.91
CA ILE A 11 -6.68 11.90 0.40
C ILE A 11 -5.69 11.32 1.42
N GLU A 12 -4.93 10.30 1.02
CA GLU A 12 -4.00 9.58 1.90
C GLU A 12 -2.68 9.27 1.18
N ILE A 13 -1.61 9.14 1.97
CA ILE A 13 -0.30 8.62 1.56
C ILE A 13 0.04 7.49 2.52
N LEU A 14 0.33 6.32 1.97
CA LEU A 14 0.66 5.12 2.74
C LEU A 14 2.05 4.64 2.34
N VAL A 15 2.91 4.43 3.34
CA VAL A 15 4.30 4.00 3.14
C VAL A 15 4.46 2.57 3.61
N LYS A 16 4.84 1.67 2.70
CA LYS A 16 5.24 0.29 3.01
C LYS A 16 6.71 0.09 2.71
N ASN A 17 7.42 -0.60 3.59
CA ASN A 17 8.82 -0.95 3.45
C ASN A 17 9.03 -2.39 3.92
N SER A 18 9.77 -3.18 3.13
CA SER A 18 10.15 -4.57 3.49
C SER A 18 11.47 -4.64 4.24
N SER A 19 12.24 -3.55 4.23
CA SER A 19 13.55 -3.50 4.85
C SER A 19 13.74 -2.20 5.60
N CYS A 20 14.68 -2.22 6.54
CA CYS A 20 15.06 -1.05 7.32
C CYS A 20 16.58 -0.98 7.32
N LYS A 21 17.12 0.09 6.74
CA LYS A 21 18.58 0.27 6.59
C LYS A 21 19.31 0.33 7.92
N SER A 22 18.67 0.88 8.94
CA SER A 22 19.20 0.81 10.30
C SER A 22 19.32 -0.64 10.76
N CYS A 23 18.35 -1.52 10.48
CA CYS A 23 18.42 -2.92 10.87
C CYS A 23 19.60 -3.60 10.18
N GLU A 24 19.67 -3.45 8.85
CA GLU A 24 20.72 -4.03 8.02
C GLU A 24 22.11 -3.61 8.50
N TYR A 25 22.31 -2.33 8.83
CA TYR A 25 23.58 -1.81 9.31
C TYR A 25 24.03 -2.38 10.66
N TRP A 26 23.09 -2.62 11.59
CA TRP A 26 23.40 -3.14 12.92
C TRP A 26 23.47 -4.68 12.95
N GLU A 27 22.82 -5.38 12.02
CA GLU A 27 22.96 -6.83 11.84
C GLU A 27 24.41 -7.23 11.53
N ASP A 28 25.08 -6.48 10.66
CA ASP A 28 26.48 -6.73 10.28
C ASP A 28 27.48 -6.48 11.42
N LYS A 29 27.08 -5.76 12.48
CA LYS A 29 27.98 -5.28 13.55
C LYS A 29 27.72 -5.89 14.93
N SER A 30 26.66 -6.67 15.11
CA SER A 30 26.27 -7.20 16.43
C SER A 30 26.50 -8.71 16.55
N MET A 31 27.27 -9.11 17.56
CA MET A 31 27.34 -10.50 18.00
C MET A 31 25.95 -10.98 18.46
N LYS A 32 25.28 -11.78 17.62
CA LYS A 32 24.19 -12.76 17.86
C LYS A 32 22.98 -12.44 18.76
N ASN A 33 22.90 -11.31 19.46
CA ASN A 33 21.79 -10.99 20.39
C ASN A 33 20.99 -9.73 20.02
N GLY A 34 21.20 -9.14 18.83
CA GLY A 34 20.70 -7.81 18.44
C GLY A 34 19.22 -7.70 18.02
N ARG A 35 18.35 -8.67 18.37
CA ARG A 35 16.89 -8.52 18.14
C ARG A 35 16.18 -7.71 19.21
N GLN A 36 16.84 -7.45 20.34
CA GLN A 36 16.27 -6.69 21.44
C GLN A 36 16.61 -5.21 21.26
N ASN A 37 15.57 -4.42 20.97
CA ASN A 37 15.58 -2.96 20.90
C ASN A 37 16.26 -2.34 19.68
N MET A 38 15.62 -2.50 18.53
CA MET A 38 15.59 -1.40 17.59
C MET A 38 14.19 -0.82 17.55
N THR A 39 13.92 0.04 18.53
CA THR A 39 12.66 0.80 18.69
C THR A 39 12.28 1.63 17.46
N ASN A 40 13.21 1.77 16.50
CA ASN A 40 13.07 2.57 15.29
C ASN A 40 13.06 1.74 13.99
N CYS A 41 12.73 0.43 14.05
CA CYS A 41 12.55 -0.35 12.82
C CYS A 41 11.40 0.23 11.98
N THR A 42 11.68 0.53 10.71
CA THR A 42 10.71 1.10 9.77
C THR A 42 10.12 0.05 8.81
N ALA A 43 10.56 -1.20 8.89
CA ALA A 43 10.02 -2.28 8.07
C ALA A 43 8.63 -2.66 8.59
N ASN A 44 7.62 -2.58 7.72
CA ASN A 44 6.21 -2.79 8.04
C ASN A 44 5.49 -3.68 7.01
N HIS A 45 6.25 -4.37 6.16
CA HIS A 45 5.76 -5.35 5.21
C HIS A 45 6.70 -6.55 5.16
N THR A 46 6.15 -7.74 4.91
CA THR A 46 6.91 -8.96 4.69
C THR A 46 6.44 -9.64 3.39
N GLY A 47 7.37 -10.19 2.60
CA GLY A 47 7.07 -10.80 1.31
C GLY A 47 7.71 -10.05 0.13
N SER A 48 7.28 -10.37 -1.09
CA SER A 48 7.85 -9.80 -2.31
C SER A 48 7.45 -8.33 -2.52
N VAL A 49 8.21 -7.62 -3.36
CA VAL A 49 7.92 -6.23 -3.74
C VAL A 49 6.52 -6.12 -4.38
N GLY A 50 6.17 -7.03 -5.30
CA GLY A 50 4.85 -7.02 -5.92
C GLY A 50 3.70 -7.28 -4.94
N LYS A 51 3.93 -8.06 -3.88
CA LYS A 51 2.95 -8.23 -2.80
C LYS A 51 2.83 -6.95 -1.96
N MET A 52 3.94 -6.24 -1.72
CA MET A 52 3.93 -4.98 -0.97
C MET A 52 3.05 -3.93 -1.62
N GLU A 53 3.19 -3.74 -2.92
CA GLU A 53 2.39 -2.78 -3.68
C GLU A 53 0.91 -3.14 -3.60
N MET A 54 0.58 -4.43 -3.76
CA MET A 54 -0.80 -4.93 -3.63
C MET A 54 -1.37 -4.70 -2.23
N ASP A 55 -0.65 -5.10 -1.19
CA ASP A 55 -1.08 -4.95 0.21
C ASP A 55 -1.24 -3.47 0.57
N ALA A 56 -0.39 -2.59 0.05
CA ALA A 56 -0.50 -1.13 0.24
C ALA A 56 -1.80 -0.57 -0.36
N ILE A 57 -2.16 -1.00 -1.58
CA ILE A 57 -3.38 -0.53 -2.27
C ILE A 57 -4.63 -1.02 -1.54
N ILE A 58 -4.64 -2.29 -1.13
CA ILE A 58 -5.75 -2.88 -0.38
C ILE A 58 -5.95 -2.13 0.93
N GLU A 59 -4.86 -1.90 1.68
CA GLU A 59 -4.92 -1.15 2.93
C GLU A 59 -5.43 0.27 2.70
N MET A 60 -4.95 0.97 1.67
CA MET A 60 -5.40 2.31 1.34
C MET A 60 -6.91 2.34 1.01
N PHE A 61 -7.41 1.36 0.25
CA PHE A 61 -8.82 1.30 -0.12
C PHE A 61 -9.71 0.98 1.08
N SER A 62 -9.32 0.02 1.92
CA SER A 62 -10.05 -0.32 3.14
C SER A 62 -10.08 0.87 4.12
N ARG A 63 -8.92 1.50 4.36
CA ARG A 63 -8.82 2.67 5.26
C ARG A 63 -9.58 3.87 4.75
N SER A 64 -9.58 4.14 3.44
CA SER A 64 -10.34 5.27 2.90
C SER A 64 -11.83 5.14 3.20
N LYS A 65 -12.36 3.91 3.14
CA LYS A 65 -13.74 3.59 3.47
C LYS A 65 -14.00 3.68 4.97
N GLU A 66 -13.12 3.09 5.79
CA GLU A 66 -13.29 3.04 7.24
C GLU A 66 -13.13 4.41 7.91
N CYS A 67 -12.10 5.18 7.54
CA CYS A 67 -11.76 6.44 8.18
C CYS A 67 -12.49 7.64 7.59
N TYR A 68 -12.82 7.62 6.29
CA TYR A 68 -13.36 8.79 5.59
C TYR A 68 -14.68 8.51 4.86
N SER A 69 -15.18 7.26 4.87
CA SER A 69 -16.35 6.85 4.08
C SER A 69 -16.19 7.12 2.58
N ILE A 70 -14.96 7.05 2.06
CA ILE A 70 -14.63 7.29 0.66
C ILE A 70 -14.24 5.98 -0.02
N MET A 71 -14.73 5.77 -1.24
CA MET A 71 -14.38 4.61 -2.08
C MET A 71 -13.80 5.07 -3.43
N TYR A 72 -12.70 4.43 -3.86
CA TYR A 72 -12.09 4.71 -5.15
C TYR A 72 -12.82 3.95 -6.28
N VAL A 73 -13.41 4.70 -7.21
CA VAL A 73 -14.17 4.13 -8.35
C VAL A 73 -13.28 3.85 -9.55
N ASN A 74 -12.29 4.70 -9.79
CA ASN A 74 -11.36 4.59 -10.92
C ASN A 74 -9.94 4.51 -10.37
N TYR A 75 -9.19 3.51 -10.81
CA TYR A 75 -7.82 3.29 -10.38
C TYR A 75 -6.90 3.12 -11.60
N ILE A 76 -5.82 3.91 -11.62
CA ILE A 76 -4.83 3.92 -12.69
C ILE A 76 -3.69 3.01 -12.26
N VAL A 77 -3.60 1.85 -12.86
CA VAL A 77 -2.63 0.81 -12.51
C VAL A 77 -2.38 -0.14 -13.68
N ASP A 78 -1.33 -0.94 -13.61
CA ASP A 78 -1.07 -2.00 -14.59
C ASP A 78 -2.14 -3.12 -14.56
N SER A 79 -2.13 -3.99 -15.58
CA SER A 79 -3.14 -5.05 -15.68
C SER A 79 -3.01 -6.15 -14.63
N LYS A 80 -1.80 -6.38 -14.07
CA LYS A 80 -1.56 -7.45 -13.10
C LYS A 80 -2.10 -7.07 -11.73
N MET A 81 -1.80 -5.85 -11.27
CA MET A 81 -2.34 -5.33 -10.01
C MET A 81 -3.85 -5.15 -10.08
N TYR A 82 -4.38 -4.67 -11.21
CA TYR A 82 -5.83 -4.53 -11.36
C TYR A 82 -6.56 -5.86 -11.13
N LYS A 83 -6.06 -6.96 -11.69
CA LYS A 83 -6.62 -8.30 -11.45
C LYS A 83 -6.54 -8.70 -9.98
N GLY A 84 -5.42 -8.38 -9.31
CA GLY A 84 -5.27 -8.62 -7.88
C GLY A 84 -6.31 -7.85 -7.05
N VAL A 85 -6.56 -6.58 -7.37
CA VAL A 85 -7.55 -5.74 -6.68
C VAL A 85 -8.97 -6.30 -6.88
N LEU A 86 -9.31 -6.69 -8.11
CA LEU A 86 -10.60 -7.32 -8.41
C LEU A 86 -10.79 -8.66 -7.68
N TYR A 87 -9.72 -9.43 -7.52
CA TYR A 87 -9.77 -10.70 -6.78
C TYR A 87 -10.02 -10.47 -5.28
N VAL A 88 -9.34 -9.48 -4.69
CA VAL A 88 -9.45 -9.19 -3.25
C VAL A 88 -10.77 -8.53 -2.88
N LYS A 89 -11.42 -7.83 -3.82
CA LYS A 89 -12.73 -7.15 -3.61
C LYS A 89 -12.73 -6.30 -2.34
N PRO A 90 -11.90 -5.25 -2.27
CA PRO A 90 -11.70 -4.45 -1.05
C PRO A 90 -12.97 -3.77 -0.52
N TYR A 91 -14.00 -3.64 -1.37
CA TYR A 91 -15.30 -3.07 -1.01
C TYR A 91 -16.44 -4.10 -0.94
N GLY A 92 -16.14 -5.40 -1.09
CA GLY A 92 -17.10 -6.49 -1.17
C GLY A 92 -17.60 -6.78 -2.59
N ASP A 93 -18.46 -7.79 -2.73
CA ASP A 93 -18.98 -8.26 -4.03
C ASP A 93 -19.86 -7.26 -4.78
N GLY A 94 -20.46 -6.31 -4.05
CA GLY A 94 -21.38 -5.33 -4.62
C GLY A 94 -20.72 -4.13 -5.32
N PHE A 95 -19.39 -4.04 -5.32
CA PHE A 95 -18.69 -2.86 -5.85
C PHE A 95 -17.43 -3.24 -6.61
N ALA A 96 -17.39 -2.89 -7.90
CA ALA A 96 -16.25 -3.12 -8.78
C ALA A 96 -15.51 -1.80 -9.06
N ILE A 97 -14.18 -1.86 -8.92
CA ILE A 97 -13.28 -0.75 -9.23
C ILE A 97 -12.96 -0.81 -10.72
N ASN A 98 -12.97 0.34 -11.40
CA ASN A 98 -12.69 0.44 -12.83
C ASN A 98 -11.22 0.76 -13.06
N LYS A 99 -10.60 0.05 -14.02
CA LYS A 99 -9.27 0.41 -14.53
C LYS A 99 -9.37 1.64 -15.44
N ARG A 100 -8.50 2.64 -15.25
CA ARG A 100 -8.39 3.80 -16.14
C ARG A 100 -7.00 3.94 -16.78
#